data_AF-Q2V4C4-F1
#
_entry.id   AF-Q2V4C4-F1
#
_cell.length_a   1.000
_cell.length_b   1.000
_cell.length_c   1.000
_cell.angle_alpha   90.00
_cell.angle_beta   90.00
_cell.angle_gamma   90.00
#
_symmetry.space_group_name_H-M   'P 1'
#
loop_
_entity.id
_entity.type
_entity.pdbx_description
1 polymer ?
#
loop_
_entity_poly.entity_id
_entity_poly.type
_entity_poly.pdbx_seq_one_letter_code
_entity_poly.pdbx_strand_id
1 'polypeptide(L)' 'MASIKHFFLVFICVSVLLTSGLADYKFHVCDPSFDEKDCDFECKEFGHPGGYCRPDRVQPRIRMCYCTDR' A
#
# COMPACT_ATOMS: atom_id res chain seq x y z
N MET A 1 15.78 36.92 13.26
CA MET A 1 14.74 36.39 12.33
C MET A 1 15.24 35.16 11.54
N ALA A 2 15.91 34.20 12.20
CA ALA A 2 16.44 32.98 11.54
C ALA A 2 15.58 31.71 11.79
N SER A 3 14.60 31.78 12.70
CA SER A 3 13.87 30.61 13.20
C SER A 3 12.98 29.95 12.13
N ILE A 4 12.24 30.73 11.34
CA ILE A 4 11.18 30.19 10.46
C ILE A 4 11.71 29.30 9.31
N LYS A 5 12.94 29.57 8.82
CA LYS A 5 13.56 28.75 7.75
C LYS A 5 13.89 27.34 8.24
N HIS A 6 14.35 27.20 9.48
CA HIS A 6 14.64 25.89 10.06
C HIS A 6 13.36 25.10 10.34
N PHE A 7 12.30 25.77 10.82
CA PHE A 7 10.99 25.13 10.99
C PHE A 7 10.43 24.60 9.66
N PHE A 8 10.56 25.37 8.57
CA PHE A 8 10.11 24.93 7.24
C PHE A 8 10.87 23.69 6.75
N LEU A 9 12.20 23.66 6.93
CA LEU A 9 13.00 22.50 6.55
C LEU A 9 12.63 21.25 7.36
N VAL A 10 12.45 21.40 8.68
CA VAL A 10 12.01 20.30 9.55
C VAL A 10 10.63 19.79 9.12
N PHE A 11 9.69 20.68 8.79
CA PHE A 11 8.36 20.29 8.32
C PHE A 11 8.41 19.48 7.02
N ILE A 12 9.25 19.89 6.05
CA ILE A 12 9.45 19.16 4.80
C ILE A 12 10.05 17.78 5.08
N CYS A 13 11.09 17.68 5.91
CA CYS A 13 11.70 16.39 6.29
C CYS A 13 10.70 15.46 6.96
N VAL A 14 9.89 15.96 7.90
CA VAL A 14 8.85 15.18 8.58
C VAL A 14 7.77 14.72 7.59
N SER A 15 7.35 15.59 6.66
CA SER A 15 6.36 15.25 5.63
C SER A 15 6.87 14.12 4.72
N VAL A 16 8.13 14.21 4.27
CA VAL A 16 8.76 13.17 3.43
C VAL A 16 8.85 11.84 4.18
N LEU A 17 9.28 11.86 5.44
CA LEU A 17 9.36 10.66 6.29
C LEU A 17 7.99 10.02 6.52
N LEU A 18 6.95 10.82 6.70
CA LEU A 18 5.57 10.33 6.82
C LEU A 18 5.08 9.69 5.52
N THR A 19 5.41 10.28 4.36
CA THR A 19 4.95 9.74 3.06
C THR A 19 5.62 8.43 2.66
N SER A 20 6.89 8.19 3.02
CA SER A 20 7.56 6.93 2.68
C SER A 20 6.93 5.71 3.36
N GLY A 21 6.27 5.90 4.51
CA GLY A 21 5.53 4.83 5.20
C GLY A 21 4.18 4.46 4.57
N LEU A 22 3.67 5.25 3.62
CA LEU A 22 2.43 4.93 2.89
C LEU A 22 2.68 4.07 1.64
N ALA A 23 3.93 3.92 1.21
CA ALA A 23 4.26 3.21 -0.02
C ALA A 23 4.48 1.70 0.16
N ASP A 24 4.57 1.22 1.41
CA ASP A 24 4.59 -0.22 1.69
C ASP A 24 3.15 -0.74 1.62
N TYR A 25 2.63 -0.91 0.40
CA TYR A 25 1.45 -1.72 0.18
C TYR A 25 1.75 -3.09 0.84
N LYS A 26 1.04 -3.41 1.92
CA LYS A 26 1.14 -4.74 2.49
C LYS A 26 0.45 -5.64 1.48
N PHE A 27 1.22 -6.47 0.77
CA PHE A 27 0.59 -7.55 0.00
C PHE A 27 -0.19 -8.42 0.99
N HIS A 28 -1.51 -8.27 1.01
CA HIS A 28 -2.36 -9.10 1.86
C HIS A 28 -2.30 -10.53 1.34
N VAL A 29 -2.02 -11.46 2.25
CA VAL A 29 -2.12 -12.89 1.96
C VAL A 29 -3.59 -13.21 1.88
N CYS A 30 -4.00 -13.82 0.77
CA CYS A 30 -5.36 -14.30 0.65
C CYS A 30 -5.49 -15.63 1.38
N ASP A 31 -6.31 -15.63 2.42
CA ASP A 31 -6.62 -16.77 3.26
C ASP A 31 -8.13 -16.76 3.60
N PRO A 32 -8.69 -17.75 4.32
CA PRO A 32 -10.13 -17.77 4.59
C PRO A 32 -10.69 -16.54 5.33
N SER A 33 -9.83 -15.73 5.96
CA SER A 33 -10.20 -14.46 6.62
C SER A 33 -10.01 -13.22 5.73
N PHE A 34 -9.37 -13.37 4.57
CA PHE A 34 -9.17 -12.31 3.57
C PHE A 34 -9.29 -12.94 2.17
N ASP A 35 -10.52 -12.93 1.64
CA ASP A 35 -10.84 -13.61 0.40
C ASP A 35 -10.66 -12.71 -0.83
N GLU A 36 -11.07 -13.22 -2.00
CA GLU A 36 -10.96 -12.49 -3.26
C GLU A 36 -11.85 -11.24 -3.32
N LYS A 37 -12.97 -11.21 -2.58
CA LYS A 37 -13.84 -10.03 -2.47
C LYS A 37 -13.21 -8.96 -1.59
N ASP A 38 -12.56 -9.37 -0.49
CA ASP A 38 -11.83 -8.45 0.37
C ASP A 38 -10.69 -7.77 -0.41
N CYS A 39 -9.92 -8.57 -1.16
CA CYS A 39 -8.89 -8.09 -2.08
C CYS A 39 -9.45 -7.12 -3.13
N ASP A 40 -10.58 -7.45 -3.77
CA ASP A 40 -11.22 -6.59 -4.77
C ASP A 40 -11.70 -5.27 -4.18
N PHE A 41 -12.29 -5.31 -2.98
CA PHE A 41 -12.75 -4.14 -2.25
C PHE A 41 -11.58 -3.22 -1.88
N GLU A 42 -10.53 -3.78 -1.28
CA GLU A 42 -9.34 -3.03 -0.87
C GLU A 42 -8.64 -2.38 -2.07
N CYS A 43 -8.43 -3.12 -3.16
CA CYS A 43 -7.83 -2.56 -4.36
C CYS A 43 -8.64 -1.38 -4.94
N LYS A 44 -9.98 -1.46 -4.90
CA LYS A 44 -10.84 -0.35 -5.31
C LYS A 44 -10.74 0.84 -4.38
N GLU A 45 -10.60 0.63 -3.08
CA GLU A 45 -10.37 1.69 -2.09
C GLU A 45 -9.06 2.44 -2.38
N PHE A 46 -8.01 1.73 -2.82
CA PHE A 46 -6.75 2.31 -3.29
C PHE A 46 -6.80 2.91 -4.72
N GLY A 47 -7.97 2.89 -5.37
CA GLY A 47 -8.18 3.54 -6.67
C GLY A 47 -7.88 2.67 -7.90
N HIS A 48 -7.56 1.39 -7.69
CA HIS A 48 -7.44 0.41 -8.76
C HIS A 48 -8.83 -0.03 -9.27
N PRO A 49 -8.97 -0.55 -10.52
CA PRO A 49 -10.24 -1.04 -11.03
C PRO A 49 -10.80 -2.25 -10.28
N GLY A 50 -9.91 -3.03 -9.65
CA GLY A 50 -10.25 -4.25 -8.90
C GLY A 50 -9.01 -4.98 -8.43
N GLY A 51 -9.23 -6.08 -7.73
CA GLY A 51 -8.19 -6.92 -7.13
C GLY A 51 -8.49 -8.40 -7.32
N TYR A 52 -7.44 -9.23 -7.31
CA TYR A 52 -7.59 -10.68 -7.38
C TYR A 52 -6.52 -11.40 -6.58
N CYS A 53 -6.87 -12.56 -6.03
CA CYS A 53 -5.96 -13.42 -5.29
C CYS A 53 -5.25 -14.40 -6.23
N ARG A 54 -3.91 -14.40 -6.27
CA ARG A 54 -3.13 -15.34 -7.10
C ARG A 54 -1.96 -15.94 -6.31
N PRO A 55 -1.52 -17.17 -6.61
CA PRO A 55 -0.24 -17.66 -6.09
C PRO A 55 0.90 -16.67 -6.33
N ASP A 56 1.72 -16.45 -5.30
CA ASP A 56 2.91 -15.62 -5.42
C ASP A 56 3.94 -16.24 -6.39
N ARG A 57 4.68 -15.39 -7.10
CA ARG A 57 5.66 -15.83 -8.09
C ARG A 57 6.86 -16.55 -7.45
N VAL A 58 7.27 -16.11 -6.26
CA VAL A 58 8.42 -16.67 -5.53
C VAL A 58 7.97 -17.83 -4.66
N GLN A 59 6.78 -17.73 -4.06
CA GLN A 59 6.22 -18.73 -3.16
C GLN A 59 4.80 -19.15 -3.61
N PRO A 60 4.66 -20.07 -4.59
CA PRO A 60 3.35 -20.49 -5.13
C PRO A 60 2.39 -21.13 -4.13
N ARG A 61 2.86 -21.45 -2.91
CA ARG A 61 2.02 -21.97 -1.82
C ARG A 61 1.21 -20.87 -1.11
N ILE A 62 1.59 -19.61 -1.27
CA ILE A 62 0.93 -18.46 -0.67
C ILE A 62 0.13 -17.78 -1.78
N ARG A 63 -1.15 -17.48 -1.54
CA ARG A 63 -1.91 -16.58 -2.43
C ARG A 63 -1.76 -15.16 -1.91
N MET A 64 -1.44 -14.24 -2.79
CA MET A 64 -1.36 -12.81 -2.50
C MET A 64 -2.44 -12.06 -3.26
N CYS A 65 -2.90 -10.96 -2.69
CA CYS A 65 -3.77 -10.00 -3.35
C CYS A 65 -2.96 -9.14 -4.32
N TYR A 66 -3.43 -9.07 -5.56
CA TYR A 66 -2.87 -8.23 -6.61
C TYR A 66 -3.93 -7.27 -7.13
N CYS A 67 -3.62 -5.97 -7.09
CA CYS A 67 -4.47 -4.96 -7.71
C CYS A 67 -4.23 -4.88 -9.20
N THR A 68 -5.28 -4.61 -9.96
CA THR A 68 -5.21 -4.40 -11.41
C THR A 68 -4.75 -2.97 -11.67
N ASP A 69 -3.78 -2.78 -12.55
CA ASP A 69 -3.39 -1.44 -13.01
C ASP A 69 -4.33 -0.98 -14.15
N ARG A 70 -4.52 0.34 -14.26
CA ARG A 70 -5.32 0.95 -15.34
C ARG A 70 -4.61 0.93 -16.68
#